data_AF-A0A8T6U6Q6-F1
#
_entry.id   AF-A0A8T6U6Q6-F1
#
_cell.length_a   1.000
_cell.length_b   1.000
_cell.length_c   1.000
_cell.angle_alpha   90.00
_cell.angle_beta   90.00
_cell.angle_gamma   90.00
#
_symmetry.space_group_name_H-M   'P 1'
#
loop_
_entity.id
_entity.type
_entity.pdbx_description
1 polymer ?
#
loop_
_entity_poly.entity_id
_entity_poly.type
_entity_poly.pdbx_seq_one_letter_code
_entity_poly.pdbx_strand_id
1 'polypeptide(L)'
;KDSETKWRSLVQNAPDIIMIIDRSGRISYVNRNLDGILKESAIGKKLDDLAQVEFRTEYQKNLQEVMNSGAIRSFEVELNTPSKQSLWYETKMAPVNE
;
A
#
# COMPACT_ATOMS: atom_id res chain seq x y z
N LYS A 1 20.47 -16.12 4.14
CA LYS A 1 20.37 -15.69 2.72
C LYS A 1 19.19 -16.34 2.01
N ASP A 2 18.93 -17.63 2.23
CA ASP A 2 17.78 -18.33 1.62
C ASP A 2 16.41 -17.82 2.09
N SER A 3 16.27 -17.48 3.37
CA SER A 3 15.02 -16.95 3.94
C SER A 3 14.59 -15.63 3.30
N GLU A 4 15.53 -14.70 3.12
CA GLU A 4 15.28 -13.40 2.50
C GLU A 4 14.92 -13.54 1.02
N THR A 5 15.64 -14.42 0.29
CA THR A 5 15.36 -14.68 -1.13
C THR A 5 13.98 -15.31 -1.30
N LYS A 6 13.62 -16.27 -0.45
CA LYS A 6 12.30 -16.90 -0.45
C LYS A 6 11.19 -15.92 -0.06
N TRP A 7 11.41 -15.09 0.95
CA TRP A 7 10.46 -14.04 1.35
C TRP A 7 10.25 -13.01 0.23
N ARG A 8 11.33 -12.50 -0.37
CA ARG A 8 11.25 -11.57 -1.52
C ARG A 8 10.47 -12.19 -2.67
N SER A 9 10.74 -13.46 -2.99
CA SER A 9 10.02 -14.18 -4.04
C SER A 9 8.52 -14.31 -3.73
N LEU A 10 8.14 -14.60 -2.48
CA LEU A 10 6.73 -14.71 -2.09
C LEU A 10 6.00 -13.37 -2.21
N VAL A 11 6.59 -12.30 -1.68
CA VAL A 11 5.97 -10.96 -1.72
C VAL A 11 5.87 -10.43 -3.15
N GLN A 12 6.89 -10.64 -3.98
CA GLN A 12 6.88 -10.22 -5.39
C GLN A 12 5.80 -10.90 -6.23
N ASN A 13 5.46 -12.15 -5.91
CA ASN A 13 4.45 -12.92 -6.64
C ASN A 13 3.07 -12.91 -5.97
N ALA A 14 2.89 -12.17 -4.88
CA ALA A 14 1.59 -12.05 -4.24
C ALA A 14 0.58 -11.39 -5.19
N PRO A 15 -0.68 -11.88 -5.23
CA PRO A 15 -1.74 -11.25 -6.03
C PRO A 15 -2.12 -9.87 -5.49
N ASP A 16 -1.93 -9.64 -4.20
CA ASP A 16 -2.27 -8.37 -3.54
C ASP A 16 -1.18 -7.31 -3.77
N ILE A 17 -1.59 -6.05 -3.75
CA ILE A 17 -0.65 -4.92 -3.69
C ILE A 17 -0.07 -4.88 -2.28
N ILE A 18 1.24 -5.07 -2.18
CA ILE A 18 1.98 -4.97 -0.92
C ILE A 18 2.92 -3.78 -1.05
N MET A 19 2.77 -2.81 -0.15
CA MET A 19 3.63 -1.62 -0.10
C MET A 19 4.11 -1.32 1.31
N ILE A 20 5.27 -0.69 1.40
CA ILE A 20 5.80 -0.11 2.63
C ILE A 20 5.92 1.39 2.40
N ILE A 21 5.43 2.15 3.38
CA ILE A 21 5.56 3.59 3.44
C ILE A 21 6.32 3.99 4.70
N ASP A 22 7.09 5.07 4.61
CA ASP A 22 7.70 5.68 5.80
C ASP A 22 6.67 6.54 6.56
N ARG A 23 7.09 7.08 7.71
CA ARG A 23 6.24 7.92 8.57
C ARG A 23 5.77 9.23 7.91
N SER A 24 6.41 9.64 6.81
CA SER A 24 6.01 10.81 6.01
C SER A 24 5.07 10.44 4.85
N GLY A 25 4.68 9.16 4.76
CA GLY A 25 3.83 8.61 3.72
C GLY A 25 4.55 8.33 2.40
N ARG A 26 5.90 8.35 2.39
CA ARG A 26 6.67 8.06 1.17
C ARG A 26 6.82 6.57 0.97
N ILE A 27 6.57 6.10 -0.24
CA ILE A 27 6.66 4.70 -0.60
C ILE A 27 8.13 4.28 -0.66
N SER A 28 8.54 3.35 0.19
CA SER A 28 9.87 2.75 0.19
C SER A 28 9.91 1.41 -0.55
N TYR A 29 8.77 0.74 -0.67
CA TYR A 29 8.63 -0.52 -1.40
C TYR A 29 7.22 -0.68 -1.97
N VAL A 30 7.12 -1.30 -3.15
CA VAL A 30 5.87 -1.88 -3.65
C VAL A 30 6.19 -3.12 -4.49
N ASN A 31 5.41 -4.20 -4.33
CA ASN A 31 5.68 -5.47 -5.01
C ASN A 31 5.33 -5.46 -6.51
N ARG A 32 4.36 -4.63 -6.92
CA ARG A 32 3.81 -4.59 -8.27
C ARG A 32 3.42 -3.18 -8.72
N ASN A 33 3.13 -3.03 -10.00
CA ASN A 33 2.66 -1.77 -10.56
C ASN A 33 1.30 -1.41 -9.94
N LEU A 34 1.11 -0.12 -9.70
CA LEU A 34 -0.20 0.44 -9.33
C LEU A 34 -0.96 0.77 -10.63
N ASP A 35 -2.23 1.12 -10.52
CA ASP A 35 -3.08 1.44 -11.67
C ASP A 35 -2.45 2.54 -12.56
N GLY A 36 -1.87 2.13 -13.69
CA GLY A 36 -1.17 3.01 -14.62
C GLY A 36 0.18 3.55 -14.16
N ILE A 37 0.71 3.11 -13.02
CA ILE A 37 1.98 3.62 -12.45
C ILE A 37 2.97 2.46 -12.27
N LEU A 38 4.13 2.58 -12.91
CA LEU A 38 5.24 1.64 -12.72
C LEU A 38 5.73 1.69 -11.27
N LYS A 39 5.99 0.52 -10.67
CA LYS A 39 6.44 0.42 -9.27
C LYS A 39 7.69 1.25 -9.01
N GLU A 40 8.65 1.24 -9.93
CA GLU A 40 9.91 2.00 -9.82
C GLU A 40 9.65 3.51 -9.80
N SER A 41 8.60 3.97 -10.48
CA SER A 41 8.18 5.37 -10.50
C SER A 41 7.34 5.78 -9.28
N ALA A 42 6.89 4.82 -8.48
CA ALA A 42 6.15 5.07 -7.24
C ALA A 42 7.10 5.25 -6.04
N ILE A 43 8.24 4.56 -6.04
CA ILE A 43 9.24 4.66 -4.95
C ILE A 43 9.70 6.11 -4.77
N GLY A 44 9.74 6.55 -3.50
CA GLY A 44 10.14 7.90 -3.08
C GLY A 44 9.03 8.96 -3.13
N LYS A 45 7.92 8.69 -3.84
CA LYS A 45 6.75 9.58 -3.87
C LYS A 45 5.85 9.37 -2.65
N LYS A 46 5.07 10.38 -2.29
CA LYS A 46 4.04 10.21 -1.26
C LYS A 46 2.88 9.42 -1.83
N LEU A 47 2.32 8.51 -1.05
CA LEU A 47 1.14 7.76 -1.48
C LEU A 47 -0.03 8.69 -1.81
N ASP A 48 -0.19 9.77 -1.04
CA ASP A 48 -1.22 10.80 -1.31
C ASP A 48 -1.10 11.45 -2.68
N ASP A 49 0.10 11.52 -3.28
CA ASP A 49 0.27 12.09 -4.62
C ASP A 49 -0.22 11.14 -5.72
N LEU A 50 -0.30 9.84 -5.42
CA LEU A 50 -0.63 8.77 -6.37
C LEU A 50 -2.02 8.16 -6.14
N ALA A 51 -2.49 8.18 -4.89
CA ALA A 51 -3.77 7.59 -4.50
C ALA A 51 -4.95 8.38 -5.06
N GLN A 52 -6.01 7.63 -5.41
CA GLN A 52 -7.32 8.19 -5.73
C GLN A 52 -7.86 8.96 -4.53
N VAL A 53 -8.63 10.03 -4.77
CA VAL A 53 -9.09 10.94 -3.72
C VAL A 53 -9.98 10.20 -2.71
N GLU A 54 -10.78 9.26 -3.20
CA GLU A 54 -11.66 8.36 -2.45
C GLU A 54 -10.88 7.49 -1.46
N PHE A 55 -9.66 7.08 -1.81
CA PHE A 55 -8.79 6.28 -0.94
C PHE A 55 -8.17 7.11 0.20
N ARG A 56 -7.80 8.36 -0.08
CA ARG A 56 -6.94 9.17 0.81
C ARG A 56 -7.51 9.32 2.21
N THR A 57 -8.82 9.58 2.33
CA THR A 57 -9.45 9.83 3.63
C THR A 57 -9.37 8.62 4.55
N GLU A 58 -9.81 7.44 4.08
CA GLU A 58 -9.77 6.21 4.88
C GLU A 58 -8.32 5.76 5.15
N TYR A 59 -7.44 5.89 4.15
CA TYR A 59 -6.02 5.61 4.31
C TYR A 59 -5.36 6.47 5.39
N GLN A 60 -5.52 7.79 5.34
CA GLN A 60 -4.88 8.72 6.29
C GLN A 60 -5.38 8.49 7.72
N LYS A 61 -6.68 8.26 7.88
CA LYS A 61 -7.30 7.93 9.17
C LYS A 61 -6.68 6.65 9.75
N ASN A 62 -6.66 5.56 8.98
CA ASN A 62 -6.12 4.28 9.44
C ASN A 62 -4.60 4.36 9.67
N LEU A 63 -3.85 5.10 8.84
CA LEU A 63 -2.42 5.35 9.04
C LEU A 63 -2.16 6.03 10.38
N GLN A 64 -2.90 7.10 10.69
CA GLN A 64 -2.74 7.81 11.96
C GLN A 64 -3.04 6.88 13.16
N GLU A 65 -4.05 6.02 13.05
CA GLU A 65 -4.39 5.08 14.11
C GLU A 65 -3.33 3.99 14.29
N VAL A 66 -2.77 3.43 13.20
CA VAL A 66 -1.64 2.51 13.24
C VAL A 66 -0.43 3.17 13.88
N MET A 67 -0.11 4.40 13.49
CA MET A 67 1.03 5.16 14.02
C MET A 67 0.91 5.48 15.51
N ASN A 68 -0.32 5.72 16.00
CA ASN A 68 -0.57 6.07 17.40
C ASN A 68 -0.64 4.83 18.31
N SER A 69 -1.21 3.73 17.82
CA SER A 69 -1.52 2.56 18.66
C SER A 69 -0.61 1.35 18.42
N GLY A 70 0.07 1.28 17.27
CA GLY A 70 0.73 0.07 16.79
C GLY A 70 -0.23 -1.06 16.41
N ALA A 71 -1.55 -0.85 16.48
CA ALA A 71 -2.53 -1.87 16.15
C ALA A 71 -2.70 -2.01 14.63
N ILE A 72 -2.94 -3.25 14.20
CA ILE A 72 -3.29 -3.55 12.80
C ILE A 72 -4.68 -2.99 12.50
N ARG A 73 -4.84 -2.38 11.33
CA ARG A 73 -6.10 -1.85 10.83
C ARG A 73 -6.51 -2.57 9.54
N SER A 74 -7.81 -2.82 9.40
CA SER A 74 -8.41 -3.30 8.14
C SER A 74 -9.59 -2.40 7.80
N PHE A 75 -9.71 -2.04 6.53
CA PHE A 75 -10.83 -1.27 6.01
C PHE A 75 -11.10 -1.65 4.56
N GLU A 76 -12.33 -1.46 4.12
CA GLU A 76 -12.73 -1.68 2.74
C GLU A 76 -12.98 -0.34 2.06
N VAL A 77 -12.57 -0.25 0.79
CA VAL A 77 -12.73 0.96 0.00
C VAL A 77 -13.07 0.60 -1.43
N GLU A 78 -14.05 1.30 -1.97
CA GLU A 78 -14.47 1.20 -3.35
C GLU A 78 -13.64 2.18 -4.20
N LEU A 79 -12.91 1.66 -5.18
CA LEU A 79 -12.04 2.45 -6.06
C LEU A 79 -12.40 2.23 -7.52
N ASN A 80 -12.19 3.29 -8.33
CA ASN A 80 -12.42 3.21 -9.75
C ASN A 80 -11.16 2.75 -10.47
N THR A 81 -11.27 1.77 -11.35
CA THR A 81 -10.17 1.40 -12.24
C THR A 81 -9.97 2.46 -13.33
N PRO A 82 -8.84 2.45 -14.06
CA PRO A 82 -8.67 3.29 -15.26
C PRO A 82 -9.75 3.08 -16.32
N SER A 83 -10.40 1.90 -16.36
CA SER A 83 -11.52 1.60 -17.25
C SER A 83 -12.89 2.05 -16.69
N LYS A 84 -12.91 2.81 -15.58
CA LYS A 84 -14.11 3.28 -14.86
C LYS A 84 -15.01 2.15 -14.33
N GLN A 85 -14.44 0.98 -14.08
CA GLN A 85 -15.12 -0.07 -13.34
C GLN A 85 -14.90 0.16 -11.84
N SER A 86 -15.92 -0.02 -11.04
CA SER A 86 -15.79 0.02 -9.59
C SER A 86 -15.32 -1.33 -9.04
N LEU A 87 -14.32 -1.33 -8.16
CA LEU A 87 -13.79 -2.50 -7.48
C LEU A 87 -13.67 -2.23 -5.98
N TRP A 88 -14.04 -3.23 -5.18
CA TRP A 88 -13.83 -3.21 -3.73
C TRP A 88 -12.44 -3.74 -3.39
N TYR A 89 -11.71 -2.99 -2.58
CA TYR A 89 -10.41 -3.37 -2.04
C TYR A 89 -10.50 -3.51 -0.53
N GLU A 90 -10.13 -4.67 0.00
CA GLU A 90 -9.78 -4.81 1.41
C GLU A 90 -8.33 -4.35 1.59
N THR A 91 -8.10 -3.36 2.45
CA THR A 91 -6.77 -2.85 2.78
C THR A 91 -6.43 -3.16 4.22
N LYS A 92 -5.31 -3.85 4.43
CA LYS A 92 -4.75 -4.13 5.74
C LYS A 92 -3.47 -3.33 5.95
N MET A 93 -3.37 -2.67 7.10
CA MET A 93 -2.22 -1.85 7.47
C MET A 93 -1.68 -2.28 8.83
N ALA A 94 -0.39 -2.52 8.89
CA ALA A 94 0.32 -2.94 10.09
C ALA A 94 1.61 -2.13 10.23
N PRO A 95 2.09 -1.87 11.46
CA PRO A 95 3.42 -1.31 11.64
C PRO A 95 4.47 -2.32 11.17
N VAL A 96 5.47 -1.85 10.43
CA VAL A 96 6.64 -2.64 10.07
C VAL A 96 7.73 -2.29 11.08
N ASN A 97 8.11 -3.27 11.89
CA ASN A 97 9.25 -3.16 12.79
C ASN A 97 10.47 -3.74 12.07
N GLU A 98 11.59 -3.02 12.11
CA GLU A 98 12.91 -3.57 11.76
C GLU A 98 13.46 -4.47 12.87
#